data_AF-A0A1I4DI89-F1
#
_entry.id   AF-A0A1I4DI89-F1
#
_cell.length_a   1.000
_cell.length_b   1.000
_cell.length_c   1.000
_cell.angle_alpha   90.00
_cell.angle_beta   90.00
_cell.angle_gamma   90.00
#
_symmetry.space_group_name_H-M   'P 1'
#
loop_
_entity.id
_entity.type
_entity.pdbx_description
1 polymer ?
#
loop_
_entity_poly.entity_id
_entity_poly.type
_entity_poly.pdbx_seq_one_letter_code
_entity_poly.pdbx_strand_id
1 'polypeptide(L)'
;MPILGVYGMIVAILIAIGGGVGYKINDHFASRNLTQCETEKEIMVRVHRDEATRRIKKAAESTDKVMAYVMNRIAEAEKQNQEARNELKKYTTGRDCLSGDARRVLESAPAFGKQRVSENTALTVTGAATAAADPGNRKGSASAVTTDTDIAGWIGDASELYAECTARLEAIEQWDAGINGRR
;
A
#
# COMPACT_ATOMS: atom_id res chain seq x y z
N MET A 1 -33.35 -83.69 -29.57
CA MET A 1 -33.27 -82.36 -28.91
C MET A 1 -31.82 -81.80 -28.87
N PRO A 2 -31.13 -81.51 -30.00
CA PRO A 2 -29.83 -80.82 -29.98
C PRO A 2 -29.89 -79.33 -30.41
N ILE A 3 -31.00 -78.88 -30.99
CA ILE A 3 -31.09 -77.57 -31.67
C ILE A 3 -31.13 -76.40 -30.65
N LEU A 4 -31.69 -76.61 -29.45
CA LEU A 4 -31.76 -75.59 -28.40
C LEU A 4 -30.39 -75.19 -27.81
N GLY A 5 -29.41 -76.11 -27.79
CA GLY A 5 -28.07 -75.83 -27.25
C GLY A 5 -27.21 -74.92 -28.15
N VAL A 6 -27.37 -75.04 -29.47
CA VAL A 6 -26.61 -74.24 -30.45
C VAL A 6 -27.08 -72.79 -30.45
N TYR A 7 -28.40 -72.56 -30.37
CA TYR A 7 -28.95 -71.20 -30.28
C TYR A 7 -28.56 -70.49 -28.98
N GLY A 8 -28.53 -71.19 -27.85
CA GLY A 8 -28.07 -70.63 -26.58
C GLY A 8 -26.61 -70.16 -26.64
N MET A 9 -25.74 -70.92 -27.30
CA MET A 9 -24.33 -70.56 -27.45
C MET A 9 -24.14 -69.34 -28.37
N ILE A 10 -24.89 -69.26 -29.47
CA ILE A 10 -24.83 -68.12 -30.40
C ILE A 10 -25.28 -66.83 -29.70
N VAL A 11 -26.35 -66.86 -28.90
CA VAL A 11 -26.84 -65.69 -28.16
C VAL A 11 -25.81 -65.23 -27.11
N ALA A 12 -25.18 -66.16 -26.39
CA ALA A 12 -24.14 -65.82 -25.42
C ALA A 12 -22.93 -65.14 -26.07
N ILE A 13 -22.51 -65.62 -27.25
CA ILE A 13 -21.41 -65.02 -28.01
C ILE A 13 -21.76 -63.61 -28.49
N LEU A 14 -22.97 -63.40 -29.00
CA LEU A 14 -23.43 -62.08 -29.46
C LEU A 14 -23.51 -61.06 -28.30
N ILE A 15 -23.97 -61.49 -27.13
CA ILE A 15 -24.00 -60.62 -25.93
C ILE A 15 -22.58 -60.28 -25.46
N ALA A 16 -21.66 -61.26 -25.46
CA ALA A 16 -20.27 -61.02 -25.06
C ALA A 16 -19.53 -60.06 -26.00
N ILE A 17 -19.74 -60.19 -27.32
CA ILE A 17 -19.16 -59.28 -28.32
C ILE A 17 -19.79 -57.88 -28.20
N GLY A 18 -21.12 -57.81 -28.06
CA GLY A 18 -21.84 -56.54 -27.89
C GLY A 18 -21.41 -55.78 -26.62
N GLY A 19 -21.26 -56.48 -25.50
CA GLY A 19 -20.79 -55.90 -24.23
C GLY A 19 -19.34 -55.40 -24.29
N GLY A 20 -18.43 -56.17 -24.92
CA GLY A 20 -17.03 -55.79 -25.05
C GLY A 20 -16.80 -54.56 -25.94
N VAL A 21 -17.54 -54.46 -27.06
CA VAL A 21 -17.46 -53.31 -27.96
C VAL A 21 -18.11 -52.07 -27.34
N GLY A 22 -19.26 -52.23 -26.68
CA GLY A 22 -19.96 -51.12 -26.01
C GLY A 22 -19.11 -50.46 -24.91
N TYR A 23 -18.40 -51.24 -24.10
CA TYR A 23 -17.54 -50.70 -23.04
C TYR A 23 -16.38 -49.86 -23.59
N LYS A 24 -15.71 -50.34 -24.65
CA LYS A 24 -14.59 -49.61 -25.28
C LYS A 24 -15.03 -48.30 -25.94
N ILE A 25 -16.21 -48.28 -26.55
CA ILE A 25 -16.74 -47.06 -27.18
C ILE A 25 -17.05 -46.02 -26.09
N ASN A 26 -17.70 -46.42 -25.00
CA ASN A 26 -18.02 -45.52 -23.88
C ASN A 26 -16.75 -44.93 -23.22
N ASP A 27 -15.75 -45.77 -22.95
CA ASP A 27 -14.47 -45.34 -22.36
C ASP A 27 -13.70 -44.37 -23.27
N HIS A 28 -13.76 -44.58 -24.59
CA HIS A 28 -13.12 -43.68 -25.55
C HIS A 28 -13.79 -42.30 -25.61
N PHE A 29 -15.13 -42.22 -25.47
CA PHE A 29 -15.83 -40.94 -25.38
C PHE A 29 -15.60 -40.25 -24.03
N ALA A 30 -15.58 -41.01 -22.93
CA ALA A 30 -15.31 -40.47 -21.59
C ALA A 30 -13.91 -39.84 -21.50
N SER A 31 -12.88 -40.52 -22.00
CA SER A 31 -11.49 -40.04 -22.02
C SER A 31 -11.28 -38.79 -22.89
N ARG A 32 -12.02 -38.65 -24.00
CA ARG A 32 -11.96 -37.43 -24.84
C ARG A 32 -12.51 -36.20 -24.14
N ASN A 33 -13.63 -36.35 -23.44
CA ASN A 33 -14.22 -35.23 -22.69
C ASN A 33 -13.33 -34.80 -21.51
N LEU A 34 -12.67 -35.76 -20.86
CA LEU A 34 -11.73 -35.47 -19.77
C LEU A 34 -10.48 -34.74 -20.26
N THR A 35 -9.86 -35.20 -21.35
CA THR A 35 -8.65 -34.57 -21.90
C THR A 35 -8.90 -33.15 -22.43
N GLN A 36 -10.08 -32.89 -23.01
CA GLN A 36 -10.49 -31.52 -23.39
C GLN A 36 -10.64 -30.62 -22.17
N CYS A 37 -11.31 -31.09 -21.12
CA CYS A 37 -11.49 -30.35 -19.87
C CYS A 37 -10.14 -30.03 -19.18
N GLU A 38 -9.21 -30.99 -19.17
CA GLU A 38 -7.86 -30.79 -18.63
C GLU A 38 -7.09 -29.73 -19.43
N THR A 39 -7.16 -29.79 -20.76
CA THR A 39 -6.46 -28.83 -21.64
C THR A 39 -7.01 -27.42 -21.47
N GLU A 40 -8.34 -27.25 -21.43
CA GLU A 40 -8.97 -25.95 -21.19
C GLU A 40 -8.61 -25.40 -19.80
N LYS A 41 -8.58 -26.26 -18.78
CA LYS A 41 -8.15 -25.89 -17.43
C LYS A 41 -6.71 -25.41 -17.42
N GLU A 42 -5.79 -26.10 -18.11
CA GLU A 42 -4.40 -25.67 -18.20
C GLU A 42 -4.24 -24.31 -18.88
N ILE A 43 -4.99 -24.07 -19.96
CA ILE A 43 -5.00 -22.77 -20.66
C ILE A 43 -5.52 -21.68 -19.71
N MET A 44 -6.64 -21.92 -19.04
CA MET A 44 -7.22 -20.97 -18.09
C MET A 44 -6.26 -20.67 -16.93
N VAL A 45 -5.61 -21.68 -16.36
CA VAL A 45 -4.61 -21.51 -15.31
C VAL A 45 -3.43 -20.67 -15.79
N ARG A 46 -2.94 -20.89 -17.02
CA ARG A 46 -1.86 -20.08 -17.61
C ARG A 46 -2.29 -18.63 -17.81
N VAL A 47 -3.47 -18.39 -18.38
CA VAL A 47 -4.01 -17.04 -18.59
C VAL A 47 -4.14 -16.29 -17.27
N HIS A 48 -4.72 -16.92 -16.24
CA HIS A 48 -4.84 -16.29 -14.92
C HIS A 48 -3.48 -16.05 -14.25
N ARG A 49 -2.52 -16.97 -14.41
CA ARG A 49 -1.17 -16.80 -13.88
C ARG A 49 -0.45 -15.65 -14.59
N ASP A 50 -0.58 -15.53 -15.90
CA ASP A 50 0.02 -14.46 -16.68
C ASP A 50 -0.60 -13.11 -16.32
N GLU A 51 -1.91 -13.05 -16.17
CA GLU A 51 -2.61 -11.84 -15.73
C GLU A 51 -2.18 -11.42 -14.31
N ALA A 52 -2.14 -12.37 -13.37
CA ALA A 52 -1.65 -12.12 -12.01
C ALA A 52 -0.19 -11.64 -12.01
N THR A 53 0.67 -12.26 -12.81
CA THR A 53 2.08 -11.88 -12.94
C THR A 53 2.22 -10.47 -13.53
N ARG A 54 1.41 -10.11 -14.54
CA ARG A 54 1.39 -8.75 -15.10
C ARG A 54 0.96 -7.72 -14.06
N ARG A 55 -0.08 -8.00 -13.27
CA ARG A 55 -0.55 -7.11 -12.19
C ARG A 55 0.51 -6.92 -11.12
N ILE A 56 1.15 -7.99 -10.67
CA ILE A 56 2.24 -7.94 -9.68
C ILE A 56 3.44 -7.15 -10.23
N LYS A 57 3.84 -7.39 -11.48
CA LYS A 57 4.94 -6.66 -12.13
C LYS A 57 4.64 -5.17 -12.24
N LYS A 58 3.45 -4.80 -12.70
CA LYS A 58 3.02 -3.39 -12.78
C LYS A 58 3.02 -2.73 -11.41
N ALA A 59 2.56 -3.44 -10.38
CA ALA A 59 2.57 -2.94 -9.01
C ALA A 59 4.00 -2.76 -8.49
N ALA A 60 4.91 -3.71 -8.74
CA ALA A 60 6.32 -3.62 -8.35
C ALA A 60 7.03 -2.44 -9.02
N GLU A 61 6.86 -2.27 -10.35
CA GLU A 61 7.45 -1.14 -11.08
C GLU A 61 6.92 0.22 -10.60
N SER A 62 5.64 0.27 -10.19
CA SER A 62 5.04 1.48 -9.58
C SER A 62 5.65 1.75 -8.21
N THR A 63 5.76 0.72 -7.37
CA THR A 63 6.36 0.81 -6.03
C THR A 63 7.81 1.29 -6.08
N ASP A 64 8.66 0.75 -6.96
CA ASP A 64 10.07 1.14 -7.05
C ASP A 64 10.23 2.62 -7.40
N LYS A 65 9.43 3.12 -8.35
CA LYS A 65 9.44 4.53 -8.75
C LYS A 65 8.99 5.44 -7.60
N VAL A 66 7.92 5.06 -6.93
CA VAL A 66 7.34 5.82 -5.82
C VAL A 66 8.29 5.84 -4.62
N MET A 67 8.98 4.73 -4.31
CA MET A 67 9.94 4.68 -3.21
C MET A 67 11.13 5.61 -3.43
N ALA A 68 11.67 5.66 -4.65
CA ALA A 68 12.74 6.60 -4.99
C ALA A 68 12.27 8.06 -4.83
N TYR A 69 11.02 8.36 -5.23
CA TYR A 69 10.42 9.68 -5.04
C TYR A 69 10.30 10.05 -3.55
N VAL A 70 9.72 9.16 -2.74
CA VAL A 70 9.54 9.39 -1.28
C VAL A 70 10.87 9.66 -0.59
N MET A 71 11.88 8.83 -0.85
CA MET A 71 13.18 8.96 -0.19
C MET A 71 13.84 10.30 -0.52
N ASN A 72 13.76 10.74 -1.78
CA ASN A 72 14.28 12.05 -2.18
C ASN A 72 13.49 13.21 -1.54
N ARG A 73 12.17 13.10 -1.44
CA ARG A 73 11.33 14.14 -0.82
C ARG A 73 11.56 14.28 0.67
N ILE A 74 11.68 13.16 1.39
CA ILE A 74 12.00 13.15 2.82
C ILE A 74 13.40 13.74 3.05
N ALA A 75 14.41 13.32 2.29
CA ALA A 75 15.78 13.82 2.43
C ALA A 75 15.88 15.33 2.17
N GLU A 76 15.19 15.84 1.15
CA GLU A 76 15.15 17.28 0.85
C GLU A 76 14.43 18.06 1.97
N ALA A 77 13.33 17.54 2.49
CA ALA A 77 12.60 18.16 3.59
C ALA A 77 13.43 18.17 4.89
N GLU A 78 14.16 17.09 5.19
CA GLU A 78 15.06 17.01 6.34
C GLU A 78 16.16 18.07 6.25
N LYS A 79 16.76 18.24 5.07
CA LYS A 79 17.77 19.27 4.84
C LYS A 79 17.21 20.68 5.05
N GLN A 80 16.05 20.99 4.46
CA GLN A 80 15.41 22.30 4.61
C GLN A 80 15.01 22.57 6.07
N ASN A 81 14.53 21.56 6.79
CA ASN A 81 14.25 21.63 8.22
C ASN A 81 15.52 21.92 9.02
N GLN A 82 16.62 21.24 8.72
CA GLN A 82 17.88 21.45 9.43
C GLN A 82 18.43 22.86 9.21
N GLU A 83 18.34 23.39 8.00
CA GLU A 83 18.70 24.77 7.66
C GLU A 83 17.83 25.77 8.45
N ALA A 84 16.51 25.57 8.47
CA ALA A 84 15.59 26.41 9.24
C ALA A 84 15.84 26.34 10.75
N ARG A 85 16.10 25.15 11.31
CA ARG A 85 16.48 24.99 12.73
C ARG A 85 17.78 25.72 13.06
N ASN A 86 18.78 25.64 12.18
CA ASN A 86 20.05 26.33 12.37
C ASN A 86 19.87 27.85 12.30
N GLU A 87 18.95 28.35 11.47
CA GLU A 87 18.61 29.77 11.42
C GLU A 87 17.83 30.21 12.67
N LEU A 88 16.84 29.44 13.11
CA LEU A 88 16.08 29.71 14.33
C LEU A 88 16.95 29.76 15.58
N LYS A 89 17.99 28.92 15.67
CA LYS A 89 18.99 28.96 16.75
C LYS A 89 19.73 30.29 16.86
N LYS A 90 19.81 31.09 15.78
CA LYS A 90 20.44 32.42 15.82
C LYS A 90 19.53 33.46 16.46
N TYR A 91 18.21 33.23 16.45
CA TYR A 91 17.19 34.18 16.92
C TYR A 91 16.46 33.74 18.19
N THR A 92 16.72 32.51 18.65
CA THR A 92 16.24 31.96 19.92
C THR A 92 17.35 32.03 20.95
N THR A 93 17.06 32.58 22.12
CA THR A 93 18.07 32.87 23.16
C THR A 93 17.71 32.30 24.52
N GLY A 94 16.71 31.41 24.58
CA GLY A 94 16.18 30.84 25.81
C GLY A 94 15.21 31.78 26.53
N ARG A 95 14.54 32.68 25.78
CA ARG A 95 13.60 33.65 26.34
C ARG A 95 12.21 33.05 26.47
N ASP A 96 11.42 33.56 27.40
CA ASP A 96 10.03 33.12 27.64
C ASP A 96 9.08 33.34 26.44
N CYS A 97 9.45 34.20 25.49
CA CYS A 97 8.63 34.55 24.34
C CYS A 97 9.42 34.44 23.04
N LEU A 98 8.79 33.88 22.02
CA LEU A 98 9.34 33.79 20.67
C LEU A 98 9.54 35.20 20.07
N SER A 99 10.75 35.48 19.58
CA SER A 99 11.09 36.77 18.98
C SER A 99 10.37 36.98 17.63
N GLY A 100 10.16 38.24 17.25
CA GLY A 100 9.56 38.58 15.95
C GLY A 100 10.40 38.08 14.77
N ASP A 101 11.72 38.10 14.89
CA ASP A 101 12.62 37.55 13.89
C ASP A 101 12.52 36.03 13.78
N ALA A 102 12.43 35.32 14.90
CA ALA A 102 12.18 33.88 14.89
C ALA A 102 10.83 33.54 14.22
N ARG A 103 9.77 34.34 14.47
CA ARG A 103 8.49 34.19 13.77
C ARG A 103 8.61 34.41 12.26
N ARG A 104 9.37 35.40 11.82
CA ARG A 104 9.60 35.67 10.40
C ARG A 104 10.35 34.51 9.73
N VAL A 105 11.36 33.95 10.39
CA VAL A 105 12.07 32.76 9.89
C VAL A 105 11.08 31.60 9.72
N LEU A 106 10.23 31.34 10.72
CA LEU A 106 9.18 30.32 10.63
C LEU A 106 8.20 30.55 9.48
N GLU A 107 7.75 31.79 9.26
CA GLU A 107 6.83 32.11 8.15
C GLU A 107 7.48 31.97 6.77
N SER A 108 8.79 32.23 6.68
CA SER A 108 9.54 32.20 5.41
C SER A 108 10.14 30.83 5.07
N ALA A 109 10.33 29.96 6.06
CA ALA A 109 11.01 28.71 5.87
C ALA A 109 10.16 27.76 5.01
N PRO A 110 10.72 27.17 3.93
CA PRO A 110 9.98 26.30 3.02
C PRO A 110 9.31 25.10 3.71
N ALA A 111 9.92 24.62 4.80
CA ALA A 111 9.39 23.54 5.62
C ALA A 111 8.08 23.87 6.36
N PHE A 112 7.77 25.17 6.53
CA PHE A 112 6.55 25.66 7.18
C PHE A 112 5.69 26.52 6.24
N GLY A 113 6.27 26.94 5.13
CA GLY A 113 5.64 27.80 4.14
C GLY A 113 4.68 27.02 3.24
N LYS A 114 3.39 27.41 3.27
CA LYS A 114 2.34 26.99 2.33
C LYS A 114 2.33 25.50 1.94
N GLN A 115 2.70 24.59 2.84
CA GLN A 115 2.09 23.27 2.79
C GLN A 115 0.60 23.54 2.88
N ARG A 116 -0.11 23.27 1.77
CA ARG A 116 -1.58 23.33 1.74
C ARG A 116 -2.06 22.24 2.68
N VAL A 117 -2.05 22.55 3.97
CA VAL A 117 -2.93 21.87 4.91
C VAL A 117 -4.31 22.00 4.28
N SER A 118 -4.90 20.88 3.90
CA SER A 118 -6.20 20.85 3.22
C SER A 118 -7.16 21.77 3.99
N GLU A 119 -8.02 22.53 3.30
CA GLU A 119 -9.00 23.40 3.98
C GLU A 119 -9.80 22.64 5.05
N ASN A 120 -9.93 21.32 4.89
CA ASN A 120 -10.61 20.43 5.83
C ASN A 120 -9.79 20.05 7.08
N THR A 121 -8.50 20.35 7.15
CA THR A 121 -7.69 20.09 8.36
C THR A 121 -8.00 21.09 9.48
N ALA A 122 -8.65 22.21 9.15
CA ALA A 122 -9.22 23.13 10.14
C ALA A 122 -10.57 22.65 10.72
N LEU A 123 -11.03 21.44 10.37
CA LEU A 123 -12.17 20.83 11.06
C LEU A 123 -11.80 20.66 12.53
N THR A 124 -12.47 21.43 13.37
CA THR A 124 -12.35 21.34 14.82
C THR A 124 -12.74 19.91 15.22
N VAL A 125 -11.76 19.07 15.51
CA VAL A 125 -12.03 17.77 16.12
C VAL A 125 -12.60 18.07 17.50
N THR A 126 -13.92 17.95 17.65
CA THR A 126 -14.64 18.09 18.93
C THR A 126 -14.41 16.88 19.86
N GLY A 127 -13.40 16.06 19.57
CA GLY A 127 -12.91 15.10 20.54
C GLY A 127 -12.26 15.87 21.68
N ALA A 128 -12.60 15.52 22.92
CA ALA A 128 -11.92 16.03 24.09
C ALA A 128 -10.44 15.59 24.04
N ALA A 129 -9.62 16.33 23.31
CA ALA A 129 -8.18 16.21 23.38
C ALA A 129 -7.82 16.64 24.79
N THR A 130 -7.52 15.68 25.66
CA THR A 130 -6.84 15.97 26.90
C THR A 130 -5.58 16.73 26.55
N ALA A 131 -5.41 17.92 27.13
CA ALA A 131 -4.19 18.70 26.97
C ALA A 131 -2.99 17.77 27.18
N ALA A 132 -2.03 17.82 26.26
CA ALA A 132 -0.78 17.09 26.45
C ALA A 132 -0.19 17.49 27.81
N ALA A 133 0.34 16.52 28.55
CA ALA A 133 1.05 16.80 29.79
C ALA A 133 2.10 17.88 29.50
N ASP A 134 2.03 18.99 30.22
CA ASP A 134 2.91 20.15 30.03
C ASP A 134 4.38 19.70 29.96
N PRO A 135 5.02 19.74 28.77
CA PRO A 135 6.38 19.26 28.59
C PRO A 135 7.40 20.14 29.33
N GLY A 136 6.99 21.32 29.80
CA GLY A 136 7.79 22.18 30.66
C GLY A 136 8.20 21.46 31.95
N ASN A 137 7.34 20.62 32.53
CA ASN A 137 7.61 19.95 33.81
C ASN A 137 8.59 18.74 33.73
N ARG A 138 9.77 18.92 33.12
CA ARG A 138 10.88 17.98 33.34
C ARG A 138 11.38 18.13 34.79
N LYS A 139 11.00 17.17 35.63
CA LYS A 139 11.46 16.96 37.02
C LYS A 139 11.06 18.04 38.04
N GLY A 140 9.79 18.03 38.48
CA GLY A 140 9.42 18.51 39.83
C GLY A 140 9.68 19.98 40.16
N SER A 141 9.93 20.82 39.14
CA SER A 141 10.08 22.27 39.32
C SER A 141 8.83 22.94 38.78
N ALA A 142 8.06 23.58 39.66
CA ALA A 142 6.95 24.48 39.31
C ALA A 142 7.38 25.72 38.51
N SER A 143 8.59 25.72 37.95
CA SER A 143 9.28 26.86 37.34
C SER A 143 9.99 26.53 36.04
N ALA A 144 9.74 25.37 35.44
CA ALA A 144 10.32 25.05 34.13
C ALA A 144 9.52 25.75 33.03
N VAL A 145 9.88 27.00 32.77
CA VAL A 145 9.32 27.83 31.70
C VAL A 145 9.74 27.25 30.36
N THR A 146 8.77 27.00 29.49
CA THR A 146 9.04 26.62 28.09
C THR A 146 9.63 27.83 27.37
N THR A 147 10.85 27.70 26.85
CA THR A 147 11.55 28.81 26.19
C THR A 147 11.25 28.86 24.69
N ASP A 148 11.57 29.99 24.06
CA ASP A 148 11.56 30.16 22.60
C ASP A 148 12.36 29.07 21.87
N THR A 149 13.41 28.55 22.51
CA THR A 149 14.27 27.48 22.01
C THR A 149 13.55 26.13 22.06
N ASP A 150 12.80 25.87 23.13
CA ASP A 150 11.98 24.66 23.26
C ASP A 150 10.83 24.67 22.23
N ILE A 151 10.19 25.82 22.05
CA ILE A 151 9.13 26.01 21.05
C ILE A 151 9.70 25.83 19.64
N ALA A 152 10.85 26.44 19.32
CA ALA A 152 11.48 26.27 18.02
C ALA A 152 11.91 24.82 17.76
N GLY A 153 12.37 24.11 18.80
CA GLY A 153 12.64 22.68 18.75
C GLY A 153 11.39 21.87 18.40
N TRP A 154 10.30 22.07 19.15
CA TRP A 154 9.02 21.41 18.90
C TRP A 154 8.47 21.68 17.50
N ILE A 155 8.53 22.93 17.04
CA ILE A 155 8.06 23.31 15.71
C ILE A 155 8.84 22.56 14.63
N GLY A 156 10.17 22.47 14.76
CA GLY A 156 10.99 21.70 13.83
C GLY A 156 10.68 20.20 13.84
N ASP A 157 10.39 19.62 15.02
CA ASP A 157 10.03 18.20 15.11
C ASP A 157 8.66 17.96 14.44
N ALA A 158 7.72 18.88 14.63
CA ALA A 158 6.41 18.82 14.02
C ALA A 158 6.48 18.93 12.49
N SER A 159 7.27 19.86 11.92
CA SER A 159 7.38 19.98 10.46
C SER A 159 7.99 18.76 9.80
N GLU A 160 8.95 18.11 10.45
CA GLU A 160 9.54 16.87 9.97
C GLU A 160 8.51 15.75 9.85
N LEU A 161 7.70 15.55 10.91
CA LEU A 161 6.60 14.59 10.91
C LEU A 161 5.56 14.91 9.83
N TYR A 162 5.18 16.18 9.65
CA TYR A 162 4.24 16.58 8.61
C TYR A 162 4.79 16.38 7.21
N ALA A 163 6.07 16.68 6.97
CA ALA A 163 6.71 16.46 5.68
C ALA A 163 6.75 14.97 5.34
N GLU A 164 7.10 14.10 6.29
CA GLU A 164 7.08 12.65 6.12
C GLU A 164 5.66 12.13 5.82
N CYS A 165 4.67 12.56 6.57
CA CYS A 165 3.27 12.20 6.34
C CYS A 165 2.80 12.63 4.94
N THR A 166 3.13 13.86 4.52
CA THR A 166 2.71 14.39 3.21
C THR A 166 3.39 13.62 2.07
N ALA A 167 4.71 13.37 2.18
CA ALA A 167 5.44 12.57 1.20
C ALA A 167 4.86 11.16 1.03
N ARG A 168 4.43 10.53 2.14
CA ARG A 168 3.76 9.23 2.11
C ARG A 168 2.38 9.28 1.45
N LEU A 169 1.60 10.34 1.68
CA LEU A 169 0.29 10.50 1.03
C LEU A 169 0.44 10.72 -0.49
N GLU A 170 1.34 11.64 -0.89
CA GLU A 170 1.65 11.89 -2.30
C GLU A 170 2.15 10.61 -3.01
N ALA A 171 2.90 9.77 -2.30
CA ALA A 171 3.36 8.49 -2.79
C ALA A 171 2.23 7.48 -3.04
N ILE A 172 1.26 7.40 -2.13
CA ILE A 172 0.08 6.54 -2.31
C ILE A 172 -0.75 7.03 -3.51
N GLU A 173 -0.92 8.34 -3.66
CA GLU A 173 -1.62 8.94 -4.80
C GLU A 173 -0.90 8.61 -6.12
N GLN A 174 0.42 8.80 -6.17
CA GLN A 174 1.22 8.49 -7.36
C GLN A 174 1.23 6.99 -7.69
N TRP A 175 1.29 6.14 -6.68
CA TRP A 175 1.20 4.69 -6.83
C TRP A 175 -0.16 4.27 -7.40
N ASP A 176 -1.26 4.83 -6.88
CA ASP A 176 -2.62 4.58 -7.36
C ASP A 176 -2.79 5.06 -8.80
N ALA A 177 -2.28 6.24 -9.14
CA ALA A 177 -2.28 6.76 -10.50
C ALA A 177 -1.49 5.84 -11.46
N GLY A 178 -0.36 5.29 -11.02
CA GLY A 178 0.46 4.36 -11.80
C GLY A 178 -0.22 3.01 -12.08
N ILE A 179 -1.02 2.49 -11.15
CA ILE A 179 -1.68 1.18 -11.29
C ILE A 179 -3.08 1.30 -11.88
N ASN A 180 -3.89 2.23 -11.38
CA ASN A 180 -5.31 2.37 -11.68
C ASN A 180 -5.62 3.49 -12.68
N GLY A 181 -4.66 4.38 -13.00
CA GLY A 181 -4.85 5.45 -13.98
C GLY A 181 -5.80 6.56 -13.52
N ARG A 182 -6.14 6.62 -12.23
CA ARG A 182 -6.93 7.71 -11.64
C ARG A 182 -6.04 8.94 -11.45
N ARG A 183 -6.49 10.09 -11.93
CA ARG A 183 -5.94 11.42 -11.66
C ARG A 183 -7.04 12.26 -11.00
#